data_AF-A0A3D3CEP5-F1
#
_entry.id   AF-A0A3D3CEP5-F1
#
_cell.length_a   1.000
_cell.length_b   1.000
_cell.length_c   1.000
_cell.angle_alpha   90.00
_cell.angle_beta   90.00
_cell.angle_gamma   90.00
#
_symmetry.space_group_name_H-M   'P 1'
#
loop_
_entity.id
_entity.type
_entity.pdbx_description
1 polymer ?
#
loop_
_entity_poly.entity_id
_entity_poly.type
_entity_poly.pdbx_seq_one_letter_code
_entity_poly.pdbx_strand_id
1 'polypeptide(L)' 'VRGRYLTEDVPGVVAPVSRIAEKAGFRTPLSSLVVDLASQLHGTDYWTCGTTLESLGIGDKSIDEILDMMR' A
#
# COMPACT_ATOMS: atom_id res chain seq x y z
N VAL A 1 -5.36 -10.45 17.74
CA VAL A 1 -4.26 -11.02 16.91
C VAL A 1 -3.36 -9.86 16.51
N ARG A 2 -2.05 -9.94 16.73
CA ARG A 2 -1.08 -8.88 16.37
C ARG A 2 0.25 -9.53 15.93
N GLY A 3 0.19 -10.30 14.85
CA GLY A 3 1.37 -10.93 14.27
C GLY A 3 2.09 -9.97 13.31
N ARG A 4 3.40 -10.18 13.12
CA ARG A 4 4.24 -9.40 12.20
C ARG A 4 3.63 -9.27 10.80
N TYR A 5 3.07 -10.35 10.26
CA TYR A 5 2.42 -10.34 8.94
C TYR A 5 1.26 -9.33 8.83
N LEU A 6 0.59 -8.98 9.93
CA LEU A 6 -0.47 -7.97 9.91
C LEU A 6 0.03 -6.58 10.29
N THR A 7 0.95 -6.48 11.25
CA THR A 7 1.40 -5.19 11.78
C THR A 7 2.50 -4.55 10.94
N GLU A 8 3.25 -5.32 10.15
CA GLU A 8 4.35 -4.87 9.30
C GLU A 8 3.99 -5.03 7.82
N ASP A 9 3.68 -6.24 7.35
CA ASP A 9 3.54 -6.49 5.91
C ASP A 9 2.27 -5.88 5.31
N VAL A 10 1.16 -5.85 6.04
CA VAL A 10 -0.07 -5.22 5.52
C VAL A 10 0.12 -3.72 5.25
N PRO A 11 0.52 -2.89 6.23
CA PRO A 11 0.77 -1.46 5.99
C PRO A 11 2.05 -1.17 5.19
N GLY A 12 3.07 -2.05 5.25
CA GLY A 12 4.39 -1.81 4.65
C GLY A 12 4.58 -2.40 3.25
N VAL A 13 3.76 -3.37 2.86
CA VAL A 13 3.89 -4.08 1.57
C VAL A 13 2.55 -4.13 0.83
N VAL A 14 1.51 -4.70 1.45
CA VAL A 14 0.23 -4.93 0.76
C VAL A 14 -0.44 -3.61 0.36
N ALA A 15 -0.52 -2.66 1.30
CA ALA A 15 -1.09 -1.34 1.05
C ALA A 15 -0.34 -0.54 -0.05
N PRO A 16 0.99 -0.33 0.03
CA PRO A 16 1.71 0.44 -1.00
C PRO A 16 1.67 -0.24 -2.38
N VAL A 17 1.79 -1.57 -2.45
CA VAL A 17 1.70 -2.30 -3.74
C VAL A 17 0.30 -2.14 -4.35
N SER A 18 -0.75 -2.20 -3.53
CA SER A 18 -2.12 -1.94 -3.97
C SER A 18 -2.29 -0.52 -4.54
N ARG A 19 -1.65 0.48 -3.93
CA ARG A 19 -1.69 1.87 -4.43
C ARG A 19 -0.89 2.07 -5.71
N ILE A 20 0.25 1.40 -5.86
CA ILE A 20 1.01 1.40 -7.12
C ILE A 20 0.18 0.76 -8.24
N ALA A 21 -0.50 -0.36 -7.96
CA ALA A 21 -1.37 -1.01 -8.94
C ALA A 21 -2.53 -0.10 -9.38
N GLU A 22 -3.18 0.59 -8.44
CA GLU A 22 -4.24 1.58 -8.71
C GLU A 22 -3.72 2.72 -9.61
N LYS A 23 -2.54 3.26 -9.29
CA LYS A 23 -1.86 4.28 -10.10
C LYS A 23 -1.50 3.81 -11.51
N ALA A 24 -1.29 2.50 -11.68
CA ALA A 24 -1.10 1.85 -12.97
C ALA A 24 -2.42 1.45 -13.67
N GLY A 25 -3.58 1.81 -13.12
CA GLY A 25 -4.89 1.52 -13.71
C GLY A 25 -5.43 0.12 -13.42
N PHE A 26 -4.81 -0.63 -12.52
CA PHE A 26 -5.25 -1.96 -12.11
C PHE A 26 -6.03 -1.93 -10.80
N ARG A 27 -7.05 -2.78 -10.69
CA ARG A 27 -7.79 -2.98 -9.44
C ARG A 27 -7.23 -4.18 -8.68
N THR A 28 -7.13 -4.05 -7.36
CA THR A 28 -6.60 -5.08 -6.44
C THR A 28 -7.59 -5.38 -5.30
N PRO A 29 -8.84 -5.78 -5.60
CA PRO A 29 -9.91 -5.84 -4.61
C PRO A 29 -9.62 -6.77 -3.42
N LEU A 30 -8.91 -7.87 -3.64
CA LEU A 30 -8.53 -8.79 -2.57
C LEU A 30 -7.44 -8.21 -1.67
N SER A 31 -6.44 -7.53 -2.23
CA SER A 31 -5.40 -6.84 -1.45
C SER A 31 -6.01 -5.70 -0.64
N SER A 32 -6.92 -4.92 -1.22
CA SER A 32 -7.63 -3.86 -0.51
C SER A 32 -8.44 -4.41 0.67
N LEU A 33 -9.18 -5.51 0.45
CA LEU A 33 -9.92 -6.19 1.51
C LEU A 33 -9.00 -6.65 2.66
N VAL A 34 -7.81 -7.16 2.37
CA VAL A 34 -6.84 -7.57 3.40
C VAL A 34 -6.42 -6.37 4.25
N VAL A 35 -6.14 -5.22 3.63
CA VAL A 35 -5.78 -3.99 4.35
C VAL A 35 -6.94 -3.52 5.22
N ASP A 36 -8.15 -3.44 4.66
CA ASP A 36 -9.35 -2.99 5.37
C ASP A 36 -9.67 -3.88 6.59
N LEU A 37 -9.59 -5.20 6.42
CA LEU A 37 -9.84 -6.15 7.52
C LEU A 37 -8.80 -6.03 8.63
N ALA A 38 -7.51 -5.93 8.29
CA ALA A 38 -6.45 -5.74 9.27
C ALA A 38 -6.59 -4.40 10.00
N SER A 39 -6.99 -3.35 9.28
CA SER A 39 -7.29 -2.04 9.84
C SER A 39 -8.42 -2.06 10.85
N GLN A 40 -9.54 -2.70 10.50
CA GLN A 40 -10.68 -2.87 11.40
C GLN A 40 -10.33 -3.70 12.62
N LEU A 41 -9.58 -4.80 12.42
CA LEU A 41 -9.13 -5.68 13.51
C LEU A 41 -8.25 -4.94 14.54
N HIS A 42 -7.45 -3.98 14.10
CA HIS A 42 -6.54 -3.24 14.96
C HIS A 42 -7.04 -1.86 15.39
N GLY A 43 -8.16 -1.39 14.83
CA GLY A 43 -8.64 -0.01 15.03
C GLY A 43 -7.62 1.02 14.52
N THR A 44 -6.96 0.74 13.40
CA THR A 44 -5.88 1.57 12.85
C THR A 44 -6.01 1.63 11.33
N ASP A 45 -6.02 2.83 10.76
CA ASP A 45 -6.08 3.00 9.31
C ASP A 45 -4.71 2.75 8.65
N TYR A 46 -4.53 1.57 8.07
CA TYR A 46 -3.28 1.15 7.45
C TYR A 46 -3.07 1.73 6.06
N TRP A 47 -4.09 2.37 5.48
CA TRP A 47 -3.91 3.13 4.24
C TRP A 47 -3.14 4.43 4.48
N THR A 48 -3.23 5.00 5.68
CA THR A 48 -2.67 6.32 5.97
C THR A 48 -1.48 6.26 6.92
N CYS A 49 -1.43 5.32 7.86
CA CYS A 49 -0.33 5.24 8.82
C CYS A 49 0.86 4.36 8.37
N GLY A 50 0.72 3.65 7.25
CA GLY A 50 1.73 2.75 6.69
C GLY A 50 2.67 3.42 5.70
N THR A 51 3.28 2.61 4.82
CA THR A 51 4.06 3.11 3.68
C THR A 51 3.10 3.61 2.62
N THR A 52 3.10 4.92 2.37
CA THR A 52 2.30 5.57 1.32
C THR A 52 3.14 5.92 0.10
N LEU A 53 2.50 6.28 -1.02
CA LEU A 53 3.22 6.73 -2.22
C LEU A 53 4.03 8.01 -1.96
N GLU A 54 3.51 8.89 -1.10
CA GLU A 54 4.19 10.12 -0.67
C GLU A 54 5.42 9.79 0.17
N SER A 55 5.31 8.83 1.11
CA SER A 55 6.45 8.39 1.92
C SER A 55 7.58 7.75 1.09
N LEU A 56 7.24 7.16 -0.06
CA LEU A 56 8.18 6.61 -1.03
C LEU A 56 8.73 7.66 -2.00
N GLY A 57 8.26 8.92 -1.95
CA GLY A 57 8.67 9.99 -2.86
C GLY A 57 8.15 9.84 -4.29
N ILE A 58 7.08 9.06 -4.49
CA ILE A 58 6.50 8.74 -5.81
C ILE A 58 5.03 9.18 -5.98
N GLY A 59 4.44 9.85 -4.98
CA GLY A 59 3.04 10.30 -4.99
C GLY A 59 2.66 11.08 -6.26
N ASP A 60 3.48 12.07 -6.61
CA ASP A 60 3.23 12.97 -7.76
C ASP A 60 3.79 12.47 -9.09
N LYS A 61 4.50 11.33 -9.10
CA LYS A 61 5.13 10.79 -10.31
C LYS A 61 4.12 10.05 -11.18
N SER A 62 4.34 9.93 -12.47
CA SER A 62 3.66 8.97 -13.34
C SER A 62 4.28 7.57 -13.22
N ILE A 63 3.61 6.54 -13.75
CA ILE A 63 4.18 5.18 -13.78
C ILE A 63 5.46 5.14 -14.62
N ASP A 64 5.51 5.87 -15.74
CA ASP A 64 6.71 5.93 -16.58
C ASP A 64 7.90 6.56 -15.84
N GLU A 65 7.67 7.62 -15.06
CA GLU A 65 8.72 8.22 -14.21
C GLU A 65 9.18 7.27 -13.09
N ILE A 66 8.27 6.49 -12.50
CA ILE A 66 8.63 5.48 -11.49
C ILE A 66 9.51 4.38 -12.11
N LEU A 67 9.15 3.91 -13.31
CA LEU A 67 9.94 2.90 -14.02
C LEU A 67 11.33 3.44 -14.43
N ASP A 68 11.43 4.71 -14.78
CA ASP A 68 12.71 5.34 -15.13
C ASP A 68 13.66 5.44 -13.92
N MET A 69 13.14 5.64 -12.71
CA MET A 69 13.94 5.63 -11.47
C MET A 69 14.60 4.28 -11.15
N MET A 70 14.15 3.19 -11.77
CA MET A 70 14.66 1.84 -11.52
C MET A 70 15.75 1.42 -12.53
N ARG A 71 16.03 2.27 -13.53
CA ARG A 71 17.09 2.07 -14.52
C ARG A 71 18.43 2.57 -14.01
#